data_AF-A0A9D9FW56-F1
#
_entry.id   AF-A0A9D9FW56-F1
#
_cell.length_a   1.000
_cell.length_b   1.000
_cell.length_c   1.000
_cell.angle_alpha   90.00
_cell.angle_beta   90.00
_cell.angle_gamma   90.00
#
_symmetry.space_group_name_H-M   'P 1'
#
loop_
_entity.id
_entity.type
_entity.pdbx_description
1 polymer ?
#
loop_
_entity_poly.entity_id
_entity_poly.type
_entity_poly.pdbx_seq_one_letter_code
_entity_poly.pdbx_strand_id
1 'polypeptide(L)'
;MLHAANRKMIALWQKAGTRFMPFADAASEDVPLSRLLRLALFQVSAGCVLVLLTGTLNRVLIVELGVSVALVSAVVAIPVLASPLRLLIGYRSDTYKSVLGWRRVPYVWFGSLLQFGGLA
;
A
#
# COMPACT_ATOMS: atom_id res chain seq x y z
N MET A 1 28.04 -38.21 10.91
CA MET A 1 27.85 -37.84 9.48
C MET A 1 26.53 -37.09 9.19
N LEU A 2 25.39 -37.44 9.81
CA LEU A 2 24.10 -36.73 9.60
C LEU A 2 24.10 -35.22 9.94
N HIS A 3 24.88 -34.78 10.92
CA HIS A 3 24.91 -33.37 11.35
C HIS A 3 25.62 -32.42 10.36
N ALA A 4 26.48 -32.94 9.49
CA ALA A 4 27.22 -32.14 8.50
C ALA A 4 26.40 -31.90 7.22
N ALA A 5 25.58 -32.89 6.81
CA ALA A 5 24.65 -32.75 5.70
C ALA A 5 23.55 -31.72 6.00
N ASN A 6 23.02 -31.74 7.23
CA ASN A 6 22.01 -30.77 7.68
C ASN A 6 22.53 -29.32 7.64
N ARG A 7 23.79 -29.11 8.06
CA ARG A 7 24.42 -27.77 8.07
C ARG A 7 24.63 -27.20 6.65
N LYS A 8 24.97 -28.04 5.68
CA LYS A 8 25.08 -27.66 4.26
C LYS A 8 23.72 -27.33 3.64
N MET A 9 22.68 -28.12 3.94
CA MET A 9 21.31 -27.82 3.53
C MET A 9 20.83 -26.48 4.10
N ILE A 10 21.01 -26.26 5.40
CA ILE A 10 20.62 -25.00 6.07
C ILE A 10 21.34 -23.80 5.44
N ALA A 11 22.65 -23.91 5.15
CA ALA A 11 23.40 -22.85 4.48
C ALA A 11 22.90 -22.59 3.04
N LEU A 12 22.45 -23.63 2.32
CA LEU A 12 21.87 -23.51 0.99
C LEU A 12 20.50 -22.83 1.03
N TRP A 13 19.67 -23.17 2.02
CA TRP A 13 18.37 -22.53 2.28
C TRP A 13 18.51 -21.08 2.76
N GLN A 14 19.53 -20.75 3.57
CA GLN A 14 19.82 -19.36 3.96
C GLN A 14 20.31 -18.52 2.78
N LYS A 15 21.19 -19.07 1.94
CA LYS A 15 21.74 -18.38 0.75
C LYS A 15 20.72 -18.23 -0.38
N ALA A 16 19.80 -19.19 -0.52
CA ALA A 16 18.65 -19.08 -1.41
C ALA A 16 17.58 -18.14 -0.83
N GLY A 17 17.34 -18.19 0.48
CA GLY A 17 16.39 -17.33 1.19
C GLY A 17 16.71 -15.84 1.06
N THR A 18 17.97 -15.42 1.23
CA THR A 18 18.35 -14.01 1.04
C THR A 18 18.30 -13.56 -0.42
N ARG A 19 18.46 -14.48 -1.39
CA ARG A 19 18.40 -14.19 -2.82
C ARG A 19 16.98 -14.09 -3.36
N PHE A 20 16.05 -14.90 -2.84
CA PHE A 20 14.65 -14.92 -3.27
C PHE A 20 13.72 -14.11 -2.34
N MET A 21 14.12 -13.83 -1.10
CA MET A 21 13.36 -13.04 -0.12
C MET A 21 14.22 -11.93 0.49
N PRO A 22 14.67 -10.94 -0.30
CA PRO A 22 15.41 -9.78 0.22
C PRO A 22 14.59 -8.95 1.23
N PHE A 23 13.27 -9.08 1.23
CA PHE A 23 12.35 -8.46 2.18
C PHE A 23 12.30 -9.18 3.54
N ALA A 24 12.85 -10.39 3.67
CA ALA A 24 12.90 -11.10 4.95
C ALA A 24 13.77 -10.36 5.98
N ASP A 25 14.72 -9.55 5.50
CA ASP A 25 15.57 -8.67 6.32
C ASP A 25 14.80 -7.45 6.88
N ALA A 26 13.60 -7.15 6.35
CA ALA A 26 12.76 -6.06 6.85
C ALA A 26 11.89 -6.45 8.07
N ALA A 27 11.87 -7.74 8.44
CA ALA A 27 11.14 -8.20 9.61
C ALA A 27 11.95 -7.94 10.89
N SER A 28 11.37 -7.21 11.84
CA SER A 28 11.95 -6.97 13.17
C SER A 28 11.04 -7.53 14.27
N GLU A 29 11.50 -7.54 15.53
CA GLU A 29 10.68 -8.01 16.66
C GLU A 29 9.37 -7.22 16.80
N ASP A 30 9.38 -5.92 16.48
CA ASP A 30 8.20 -5.04 16.55
C ASP A 30 7.24 -5.17 15.34
N VAL A 31 7.76 -5.62 14.19
CA VAL A 31 7.01 -5.82 12.95
C VAL A 31 7.31 -7.20 12.35
N PRO A 32 6.66 -8.25 12.89
CA PRO A 32 6.83 -9.61 12.37
C PRO A 32 6.29 -9.72 10.94
N LEU A 33 6.81 -10.69 10.19
CA LEU A 33 6.48 -10.90 8.77
C LEU A 33 4.96 -11.02 8.50
N SER A 34 4.21 -11.61 9.43
CA SER A 34 2.74 -11.73 9.35
C SER A 34 2.02 -10.37 9.38
N ARG A 35 2.54 -9.40 10.15
CA ARG A 35 2.02 -8.04 10.20
C ARG A 35 2.34 -7.30 8.90
N LEU A 36 3.57 -7.44 8.38
CA LEU A 36 3.95 -6.86 7.09
C LEU A 36 3.09 -7.41 5.95
N LEU A 37 2.86 -8.72 5.92
CA LEU A 37 1.99 -9.35 4.92
C LEU A 37 0.56 -8.82 4.99
N ARG A 38 -0.02 -8.68 6.19
CA ARG A 38 -1.37 -8.11 6.36
C ARG A 38 -1.45 -6.66 5.86
N LEU A 39 -0.44 -5.84 6.17
CA LEU A 39 -0.39 -4.45 5.70
C LEU A 39 -0.19 -4.38 4.18
N ALA A 40 0.64 -5.25 3.62
CA ALA A 40 0.87 -5.36 2.19
C ALA A 40 -0.39 -5.80 1.44
N LEU A 41 -1.16 -6.75 1.96
CA LEU A 41 -2.43 -7.18 1.35
C LEU A 41 -3.45 -6.05 1.27
N PHE A 42 -3.50 -5.19 2.29
CA PHE A 42 -4.32 -3.97 2.25
C PHE A 42 -3.85 -3.03 1.13
N GLN A 43 -2.54 -2.78 1.04
CA GLN A 43 -1.96 -1.91 0.00
C GLN A 43 -2.17 -2.46 -1.41
N VAL A 44 -2.05 -3.79 -1.61
CA VAL A 44 -2.30 -4.45 -2.90
C VAL A 44 -3.76 -4.28 -3.31
N SER A 45 -4.71 -4.49 -2.39
CA SER A 45 -6.13 -4.29 -2.66
C SER A 45 -6.45 -2.83 -3.05
N ALA A 46 -5.96 -1.86 -2.27
CA ALA A 46 -6.15 -0.44 -2.57
C ALA A 46 -5.52 -0.04 -3.92
N GLY A 47 -4.35 -0.60 -4.24
CA GLY A 47 -3.68 -0.39 -5.53
C GLY A 47 -4.47 -0.97 -6.71
N CYS A 48 -5.01 -2.19 -6.57
CA CYS A 48 -5.87 -2.80 -7.59
C CYS A 48 -7.11 -1.94 -7.86
N VAL A 49 -7.80 -1.46 -6.82
CA VAL A 49 -8.97 -0.59 -6.96
C VAL A 49 -8.60 0.70 -7.70
N LEU A 50 -7.51 1.36 -7.30
CA LEU A 50 -7.03 2.58 -7.94
C LEU A 50 -6.77 2.37 -9.44
N VAL A 51 -6.00 1.35 -9.80
CA VAL A 51 -5.64 1.07 -11.20
C VAL A 51 -6.89 0.79 -12.05
N LEU A 52 -7.80 -0.03 -11.54
CA LEU A 52 -9.04 -0.37 -12.25
C LEU A 52 -9.95 0.84 -12.42
N LEU A 53 -10.13 1.63 -11.36
CA LEU A 53 -11.00 2.80 -11.36
C LEU A 53 -10.44 3.89 -12.28
N THR A 54 -9.17 4.26 -12.12
CA THR A 54 -8.53 5.27 -12.96
C THR A 54 -8.44 4.82 -14.42
N GLY A 55 -8.11 3.55 -14.69
CA GLY A 55 -8.06 3.02 -16.06
C GLY A 55 -9.42 3.01 -16.75
N THR A 56 -10.47 2.56 -16.04
CA THR A 56 -11.83 2.53 -16.58
C THR A 56 -12.37 3.92 -16.80
N LEU A 57 -12.24 4.82 -15.81
CA LEU A 57 -12.71 6.19 -15.93
C LEU A 57 -11.96 6.96 -17.02
N ASN A 58 -10.63 6.84 -17.10
CA ASN A 58 -9.88 7.51 -18.16
C ASN A 58 -10.35 7.07 -19.55
N ARG A 59 -10.59 5.77 -19.75
CA ARG A 59 -11.11 5.26 -21.03
C ARG A 59 -12.52 5.78 -21.30
N VAL A 60 -13.46 5.62 -20.35
CA VAL A 60 -14.86 6.02 -20.53
C VAL A 60 -14.97 7.53 -20.76
N LEU A 61 -14.26 8.34 -19.98
CA LEU A 61 -14.29 9.80 -20.10
C LEU A 61 -13.75 10.27 -21.46
N ILE A 62 -12.62 9.74 -21.91
CA ILE A 62 -11.98 10.18 -23.16
C ILE A 62 -12.67 9.58 -24.39
N VAL A 63 -12.91 8.27 -24.37
CA VAL A 63 -13.35 7.51 -25.56
C VAL A 63 -14.87 7.50 -25.70
N GLU A 64 -15.61 7.31 -24.61
CA GLU A 64 -17.07 7.13 -24.68
C GLU A 64 -17.83 8.45 -24.50
N LEU A 65 -17.38 9.31 -23.58
CA LEU A 65 -18.01 10.59 -23.29
C LEU A 65 -17.39 11.78 -24.04
N GLY A 66 -16.26 11.57 -24.73
CA GLY A 66 -15.60 12.62 -25.52
C GLY A 66 -15.04 13.79 -24.70
N VAL A 67 -14.81 13.60 -23.41
CA VAL A 67 -14.26 14.63 -22.52
C VAL A 67 -12.83 14.96 -22.96
N SER A 68 -12.49 16.25 -22.96
CA SER A 68 -11.14 16.71 -23.33
C SER A 68 -10.06 16.07 -22.46
N VAL A 69 -9.03 15.53 -23.11
CA VAL A 69 -7.86 14.92 -22.48
C VAL A 69 -7.18 15.89 -21.50
N ALA A 70 -7.19 17.19 -21.79
CA ALA A 70 -6.62 18.20 -20.91
C ALA A 70 -7.35 18.28 -19.56
N LEU A 71 -8.68 18.19 -19.59
CA LEU A 71 -9.49 18.22 -18.37
C LEU A 71 -9.31 16.93 -17.56
N VAL A 72 -9.35 15.77 -18.22
CA VAL A 72 -9.13 14.47 -17.56
C VAL A 72 -7.74 14.42 -16.91
N SER A 73 -6.71 14.89 -17.61
CA SER A 73 -5.34 14.93 -17.09
C SER A 73 -5.20 15.88 -15.90
N ALA A 74 -5.88 17.03 -15.91
CA ALA A 74 -5.89 17.95 -14.79
C ALA A 74 -6.51 17.32 -13.53
N VAL A 75 -7.61 16.58 -13.68
CA VAL A 75 -8.25 15.85 -12.57
C VAL A 75 -7.36 14.73 -12.04
N VAL A 76 -6.75 13.94 -12.93
CA VAL A 76 -5.83 12.85 -12.56
C VAL A 76 -4.56 13.37 -11.85
N ALA A 77 -4.17 14.63 -12.09
CA ALA A 77 -3.04 15.24 -11.40
C ALA A 77 -3.34 15.64 -9.94
N ILE A 78 -4.62 15.82 -9.56
CA ILE A 78 -5.03 16.28 -8.22
C ILE A 78 -4.45 15.41 -7.09
N PRO A 79 -4.55 14.07 -7.12
CA PRO A 79 -4.04 13.21 -6.04
C PRO A 79 -2.52 13.26 -5.92
N VAL A 80 -1.82 13.46 -7.05
CA VAL A 80 -0.36 13.62 -7.10
C VAL A 80 0.05 14.93 -6.45
N LEU A 81 -0.66 16.03 -6.75
CA LEU A 81 -0.47 17.33 -6.12
C LEU A 81 -0.85 17.31 -4.64
N ALA A 82 -1.84 16.50 -4.25
CA ALA A 82 -2.24 16.30 -2.86
C ALA A 82 -1.29 15.37 -2.08
N SER A 83 -0.25 14.81 -2.71
CA SER A 83 0.70 13.91 -2.04
C SER A 83 1.37 14.50 -0.77
N PRO A 84 1.74 15.79 -0.69
CA PRO A 84 2.30 16.36 0.54
C PRO A 84 1.29 16.40 1.70
N LEU A 85 -0.02 16.51 1.40
CA LEU A 85 -1.07 16.49 2.41
C LEU A 85 -1.14 15.12 3.10
N ARG A 86 -0.83 14.03 2.39
CA ARG A 86 -0.77 12.67 2.97
C ARG A 86 0.26 12.59 4.10
N LEU A 87 1.39 13.30 3.98
CA LEU A 87 2.40 13.38 5.03
C LEU A 87 1.87 14.10 6.28
N LEU A 88 1.18 15.23 6.10
CA LEU A 88 0.58 16.01 7.19
C LEU A 88 -0.52 15.22 7.92
N ILE A 89 -1.38 14.54 7.18
CA ILE A 89 -2.44 13.68 7.73
C ILE A 89 -1.81 12.49 8.48
N GLY A 90 -0.75 11.90 7.94
CA GLY A 90 0.05 10.86 8.60
C GLY A 90 0.60 11.31 9.95
N TYR A 91 1.24 12.48 10.00
CA TYR A 91 1.76 13.07 11.23
C TYR A 91 0.66 13.32 12.28
N ARG A 92 -0.51 13.83 11.85
CA ARG A 92 -1.69 14.01 12.71
C ARG A 92 -2.18 12.68 13.27
N SER A 93 -2.27 11.63 12.44
CA SER A 93 -2.73 10.30 12.85
C SER A 93 -1.83 9.60 13.86
N ASP A 94 -0.55 9.97 13.89
CA ASP A 94 0.44 9.39 14.80
C ASP A 94 0.46 10.09 16.16
N THR A 95 0.10 11.36 16.18
CA THR A 95 0.13 12.22 17.37
C THR A 95 -1.18 12.19 18.15
N TYR A 96 -2.34 12.12 17.46
CA TYR A 96 -3.65 12.09 18.12
C TYR A 96 -4.05 10.68 18.57
N LYS A 97 -4.26 10.49 19.88
CA LYS A 97 -5.02 9.35 20.41
C LYS A 97 -6.51 9.69 20.35
N SER A 98 -7.29 8.92 19.59
CA SER A 98 -8.75 9.06 19.60
C SER A 98 -9.29 8.76 21.00
N VAL A 99 -10.42 9.36 21.34
CA VAL A 99 -11.08 9.29 22.67
C VAL A 99 -11.39 7.84 23.08
N LEU A 100 -11.53 6.92 22.12
CA LEU A 100 -11.74 5.48 22.31
C LEU A 100 -10.45 4.62 22.34
N GLY A 101 -9.26 5.25 22.35
CA GLY A 101 -7.96 4.53 22.30
C GLY A 101 -7.54 4.05 20.91
N TRP A 102 -8.33 4.32 19.87
CA TRP A 102 -8.03 3.92 18.49
C TRP A 102 -7.13 4.96 17.81
N ARG A 103 -5.88 4.59 17.49
CA ARG A 103 -4.89 5.54 16.96
C ARG A 103 -5.02 5.78 15.46
N ARG A 104 -4.97 4.71 14.64
CA ARG A 104 -4.92 4.80 13.16
C ARG A 104 -6.15 4.22 12.44
N VAL A 105 -6.97 3.43 13.13
CA VAL A 105 -8.14 2.75 12.54
C VAL A 105 -9.17 3.72 11.93
N PRO A 106 -9.54 4.84 12.59
CA PRO A 106 -10.51 5.78 12.02
C PRO A 106 -10.01 6.44 10.73
N TYR A 107 -8.72 6.81 10.69
CA TYR A 107 -8.11 7.44 9.52
C TYR A 107 -8.03 6.48 8.32
N VAL A 108 -7.72 5.20 8.55
CA VAL A 108 -7.73 4.18 7.49
C VAL A 108 -9.15 3.97 6.96
N TRP A 109 -10.16 3.90 7.84
CA TRP A 109 -11.56 3.77 7.43
C TRP A 109 -12.06 4.96 6.62
N PHE A 110 -11.74 6.18 7.06
CA PHE A 110 -12.09 7.40 6.34
C PHE A 110 -11.37 7.47 4.99
N GLY A 111 -10.08 7.11 4.93
CA GLY A 111 -9.32 7.03 3.69
C GLY A 111 -9.92 6.03 2.71
N SER A 112 -10.29 4.83 3.18
CA SER A 112 -10.98 3.83 2.34
C SER A 112 -12.34 4.32 1.86
N LEU A 113 -13.13 4.99 2.71
CA LEU A 113 -14.41 5.60 2.33
C LEU A 113 -14.24 6.69 1.25
N LEU A 114 -13.23 7.55 1.40
CA LEU A 114 -12.90 8.56 0.39
C LEU A 114 -12.47 7.92 -0.94
N GLN A 115 -11.73 6.82 -0.88
CA GLN A 115 -11.38 6.03 -2.07
C GLN A 115 -12.62 5.46 -2.76
N PHE A 116 -13.61 4.97 -2.00
CA PHE A 116 -14.92 4.57 -2.56
C PHE A 116 -15.75 5.76 -3.07
N GLY A 117 -15.57 6.95 -2.51
CA GLY A 117 -16.21 8.19 -2.94
C GLY A 117 -15.57 8.84 -4.17
N GLY A 118 -14.48 8.28 -4.73
CA GLY A 118 -13.81 8.77 -5.94
C GLY A 118 -12.62 9.71 -5.70
N LEU A 119 -12.19 9.91 -4.45
CA LEU A 119 -10.97 10.65 -4.09
C LEU A 119 -9.85 9.64 -3.80
N ALA A 120 -9.21 9.14 -4.85
CA ALA A 120 -8.07 8.21 -4.77
C ALA A 120 -6.79 8.90 -5.23
#